data_AF-A0A5C7MD01-F1
#
_entry.id   AF-A0A5C7MD01-F1
#
_cell.length_a   1.000
_cell.length_b   1.000
_cell.length_c   1.000
_cell.angle_alpha   90.00
_cell.angle_beta   90.00
_cell.angle_gamma   90.00
#
_symmetry.space_group_name_H-M   'P 1'
#
loop_
_entity.id
_entity.type
_entity.pdbx_description
1 polymer ?
#
loop_
_entity_poly.entity_id
_entity_poly.type
_entity_poly.pdbx_seq_one_letter_code
_entity_poly.pdbx_strand_id
1 'polypeptide(L)'
;VWDVVPPFPNQVDAFMSLIESGWDADVERRPHGQHTAVVVHFDLEQRTAALHLGLLLTDDERRLLLCDATCEVWLERRGQPIGAGRSTRTISRRLRRALEHRDRCCRVPGCGATRGLHAHHIIHWENGGATELHNLVLVCPYHHRLHHQRVITITGPADRLVVTDAAGRQLDGGSLARPPTTARPEVPPCPGPTGERAQWWWYQPFEPPPTPPAA
;
A
#
# COMPACT_ATOMS: atom_id res chain seq x y z
N VAL A 1 50.49 -5.22 11.31
CA VAL A 1 49.24 -4.87 10.59
C VAL A 1 48.12 -5.29 11.51
N TRP A 2 47.29 -4.36 11.96
CA TRP A 2 46.25 -4.65 12.95
C TRP A 2 45.08 -5.32 12.23
N ASP A 3 44.79 -6.58 12.58
CA ASP A 3 43.59 -7.29 12.15
C ASP A 3 42.38 -6.65 12.83
N VAL A 4 41.77 -5.67 12.17
CA VAL A 4 40.47 -5.14 12.58
C VAL A 4 39.43 -6.17 12.15
N VAL A 5 39.01 -7.02 13.10
CA VAL A 5 37.84 -7.87 12.92
C VAL A 5 36.65 -6.94 12.68
N PRO A 6 35.92 -7.09 11.56
CA PRO A 6 34.75 -6.25 11.30
C PRO A 6 33.74 -6.41 12.45
N PRO A 7 33.13 -5.32 12.93
CA PRO A 7 32.18 -5.37 14.02
C PRO A 7 31.00 -6.28 13.67
N PHE A 8 30.45 -6.94 14.69
CA PHE A 8 29.27 -7.80 14.51
C PHE A 8 28.11 -6.95 13.97
N PRO A 9 27.36 -7.44 12.95
CA PRO A 9 26.28 -6.66 12.35
C PRO A 9 25.28 -6.20 13.40
N ASN A 10 25.00 -4.91 13.43
CA ASN A 10 24.01 -4.30 14.29
C ASN A 10 22.67 -4.15 13.54
N GLN A 11 21.65 -3.61 14.22
CA GLN A 11 20.32 -3.44 13.60
C GLN A 11 20.33 -2.52 12.36
N VAL A 12 21.25 -1.55 12.30
CA VAL A 12 21.42 -0.69 11.13
C VAL A 12 22.02 -1.50 9.98
N ASP A 13 23.00 -2.35 10.24
CA ASP A 13 23.59 -3.23 9.21
C ASP A 13 22.54 -4.21 8.66
N ALA A 14 21.69 -4.77 9.53
CA ALA A 14 20.57 -5.63 9.13
C ALA A 14 19.50 -4.87 8.33
N PHE A 15 19.17 -3.64 8.73
CA PHE A 15 18.22 -2.78 8.02
C PHE A 15 18.75 -2.34 6.65
N MET A 16 20.03 -1.97 6.56
CA MET A 16 20.69 -1.61 5.29
C MET A 16 20.80 -2.82 4.36
N SER A 17 21.10 -4.00 4.88
CA SER A 17 21.08 -5.24 4.09
C SER A 17 19.68 -5.57 3.55
N LEU A 18 18.62 -5.30 4.32
CA LEU A 18 17.23 -5.45 3.88
C LEU A 18 16.84 -4.41 2.82
N ILE A 19 17.36 -3.19 2.92
CA ILE A 19 17.21 -2.16 1.89
C ILE A 19 17.96 -2.56 0.61
N GLU A 20 19.22 -2.95 0.69
CA GLU A 20 20.06 -3.33 -0.45
C GLU A 20 19.48 -4.54 -1.20
N SER A 21 19.08 -5.59 -0.49
CA SER A 21 18.38 -6.76 -1.08
C SER A 21 17.01 -6.40 -1.65
N GLY A 22 16.34 -5.38 -1.10
CA GLY A 22 15.12 -4.82 -1.65
C GLY A 22 15.31 -3.93 -2.88
N TRP A 23 16.50 -3.33 -3.02
CA TRP A 23 16.86 -2.30 -4.00
C TRP A 23 17.64 -2.84 -5.21
N ASP A 24 17.83 -4.16 -5.33
CA ASP A 24 18.47 -4.77 -6.50
C ASP A 24 17.94 -4.20 -7.82
N ALA A 25 18.89 -4.00 -8.75
CA ALA A 25 18.95 -3.14 -9.97
C ALA A 25 17.78 -3.14 -10.98
N ASP A 26 16.64 -3.74 -10.62
CA ASP A 26 15.41 -3.79 -11.40
C ASP A 26 14.35 -2.78 -10.94
N VAL A 27 14.65 -1.85 -10.02
CA VAL A 27 13.69 -0.81 -9.58
C VAL A 27 13.13 -0.01 -10.78
N GLU A 28 13.96 0.27 -11.80
CA GLU A 28 13.51 0.91 -13.05
C GLU A 28 12.73 -0.03 -14.00
N ARG A 29 12.87 -1.35 -13.85
CA ARG A 29 12.15 -2.36 -14.67
C ARG A 29 10.92 -2.94 -14.00
N ARG A 30 10.72 -2.72 -12.69
CA ARG A 30 9.53 -3.19 -11.99
C ARG A 30 8.33 -2.36 -12.47
N PRO A 31 7.38 -2.93 -13.24
CA PRO A 31 6.06 -2.32 -13.30
C PRO A 31 5.56 -2.17 -11.85
N HIS A 32 4.84 -1.09 -11.56
CA HIS A 32 4.39 -0.58 -10.24
C HIS A 32 3.60 -1.54 -9.31
N GLY A 33 3.91 -2.85 -9.30
CA GLY A 33 3.24 -3.91 -8.57
C GLY A 33 4.17 -5.00 -8.03
N GLN A 34 5.48 -4.80 -7.99
CA GLN A 34 6.38 -5.69 -7.21
C GLN A 34 6.95 -4.95 -6.00
N HIS A 35 6.20 -5.06 -4.89
CA HIS A 35 6.70 -4.73 -3.56
C HIS A 35 7.98 -5.53 -3.26
N THR A 36 8.86 -4.99 -2.41
CA THR A 36 10.00 -5.73 -1.83
C THR A 36 9.53 -7.10 -1.38
N ALA A 37 10.17 -8.16 -1.88
CA ALA A 37 9.83 -9.52 -1.50
C ALA A 37 10.27 -9.70 -0.04
N VAL A 38 9.30 -9.97 0.83
CA VAL A 38 9.58 -10.29 2.23
C VAL A 38 9.29 -11.77 2.39
N VAL A 39 10.32 -12.54 2.74
CA VAL A 39 10.16 -13.96 3.04
C VAL A 39 9.49 -14.06 4.41
N VAL A 40 8.29 -14.63 4.44
CA VAL A 40 7.48 -14.82 5.64
C VAL A 40 7.24 -16.31 5.78
N HIS A 41 7.63 -16.87 6.93
CA HIS A 41 7.30 -18.24 7.31
C HIS A 41 5.90 -18.24 7.89
N PHE A 42 5.00 -19.06 7.36
CA PHE A 42 3.62 -19.13 7.81
C PHE A 42 3.26 -20.56 8.19
N ASP A 43 2.90 -20.77 9.46
CA ASP A 43 2.38 -22.04 9.96
C ASP A 43 0.86 -22.05 9.79
N LEU A 44 0.36 -22.94 8.94
CA LEU A 44 -1.07 -23.08 8.64
C LEU A 44 -1.88 -23.67 9.81
N GLU A 45 -1.27 -24.52 10.63
CA GLU A 45 -1.93 -25.21 11.76
C GLU A 45 -2.08 -24.25 12.94
N GLN A 46 -1.02 -23.52 13.27
CA GLN A 46 -1.00 -22.57 14.37
C GLN A 46 -1.51 -21.17 13.97
N ARG A 47 -1.62 -20.90 12.67
CA ARG A 47 -1.93 -19.57 12.10
C ARG A 47 -0.97 -18.48 12.59
N THR A 48 0.30 -18.81 12.76
CA THR A 48 1.35 -17.89 13.16
C THR A 48 2.25 -17.58 11.96
N ALA A 49 2.85 -16.39 11.94
CA ALA A 49 3.83 -16.03 10.93
C ALA A 49 5.03 -15.32 11.53
N ALA A 50 6.20 -15.54 10.95
CA ALA A 50 7.44 -14.84 11.30
C ALA A 50 8.14 -14.34 10.04
N LEU A 51 8.84 -13.21 10.17
CA LEU A 51 9.79 -12.81 9.14
C LEU A 51 10.93 -13.84 9.07
N HIS A 52 11.50 -14.05 7.88
CA HIS A 52 12.67 -14.89 7.73
C HIS A 52 13.82 -14.38 8.61
N LEU A 53 14.24 -15.22 9.57
CA LEU A 53 15.25 -14.87 10.60
C LEU A 53 14.87 -13.66 11.48
N GLY A 54 13.58 -13.34 11.56
CA GLY A 54 13.08 -12.17 12.28
C GLY A 54 12.02 -12.50 13.32
N LEU A 55 11.29 -11.47 13.71
CA LEU A 55 10.28 -11.54 14.76
C LEU A 55 9.00 -12.25 14.28
N LEU A 56 8.28 -12.83 15.25
CA LEU A 56 6.89 -13.21 15.07
C LEU A 56 6.05 -11.98 14.76
N LEU A 57 5.22 -12.10 13.73
CA LEU A 57 4.29 -11.07 13.30
C LEU A 57 3.06 -11.07 14.21
N THR A 58 2.54 -9.89 14.49
CA THR A 58 1.19 -9.77 15.02
C THR A 58 0.17 -10.28 14.01
N ASP A 59 -1.02 -10.58 14.51
CA ASP A 59 -2.12 -11.07 13.70
C ASP A 59 -2.51 -10.11 12.56
N ASP A 60 -2.45 -8.80 12.82
CA ASP A 60 -2.79 -7.76 11.86
C ASP A 60 -1.70 -7.62 10.79
N GLU A 61 -0.42 -7.67 11.17
CA GLU A 61 0.71 -7.65 10.24
C GLU A 61 0.72 -8.88 9.34
N ARG A 62 0.48 -10.06 9.92
CA ARG A 62 0.35 -11.33 9.22
C ARG A 62 -0.75 -11.27 8.17
N ARG A 63 -1.98 -10.89 8.55
CA ARG A 63 -3.10 -10.77 7.60
C ARG A 63 -2.84 -9.73 6.52
N LEU A 64 -2.21 -8.60 6.87
CA LEU A 64 -1.83 -7.54 5.93
C LEU A 64 -0.85 -8.05 4.87
N LEU A 65 0.24 -8.69 5.30
CA LEU A 65 1.26 -9.22 4.39
C LEU A 65 0.71 -10.34 3.51
N LEU A 66 -0.17 -11.19 4.05
CA LEU A 66 -0.79 -12.28 3.29
C LEU A 66 -1.79 -11.83 2.20
N CYS A 67 -2.14 -10.55 2.11
CA CYS A 67 -3.04 -10.04 1.07
C CYS A 67 -2.33 -9.77 -0.28
N ASP A 68 -1.16 -9.13 -0.30
CA ASP A 68 -0.51 -8.68 -1.56
C ASP A 68 1.02 -8.82 -1.57
N ALA A 69 1.65 -9.26 -0.48
CA ALA A 69 3.10 -9.46 -0.50
C ALA A 69 3.46 -10.65 -1.40
N THR A 70 4.66 -10.65 -1.98
CA THR A 70 5.26 -11.90 -2.47
C THR A 70 5.85 -12.62 -1.26
N CYS A 71 5.28 -13.76 -0.88
CA CYS A 71 5.84 -14.60 0.19
C CYS A 71 6.22 -15.95 -0.36
N GLU A 72 7.42 -16.41 -0.03
CA GLU A 72 7.77 -17.82 -0.16
C GLU A 72 7.15 -18.58 1.02
N VAL A 73 6.33 -19.57 0.72
CA VAL A 73 5.67 -20.36 1.77
C VAL A 73 6.46 -21.63 2.00
N TRP A 74 6.95 -21.75 3.23
CA TRP A 74 7.63 -22.93 3.73
C TRP A 74 6.59 -23.72 4.52
N LEU A 75 6.36 -24.96 4.10
CA LEU A 75 5.53 -25.89 4.82
C LEU A 75 6.38 -26.47 5.94
N GLU A 76 5.96 -26.25 7.17
CA GLU A 76 6.60 -26.81 8.35
C GLU A 76 5.68 -27.80 9.05
N ARG A 77 6.27 -28.83 9.66
CA ARG A 77 5.56 -29.77 10.52
C ARG A 77 6.39 -30.00 11.77
N ARG A 78 5.85 -29.64 12.93
CA ARG A 78 6.55 -29.72 14.24
C ARG A 78 7.89 -28.97 14.24
N GLY A 79 7.93 -27.78 13.64
CA GLY A 79 9.14 -26.95 13.56
C GLY A 79 10.23 -27.51 12.63
N GLN A 80 9.88 -28.42 11.71
CA GLN A 80 10.77 -28.90 10.67
C GLN A 80 10.23 -28.50 9.29
N PRO A 81 11.00 -27.81 8.45
CA PRO A 81 10.59 -27.50 7.08
C PRO A 81 10.53 -28.78 6.25
N ILE A 82 9.33 -29.14 5.80
CA ILE A 82 9.03 -30.34 5.02
C ILE A 82 8.91 -30.06 3.52
N GLY A 83 8.88 -28.79 3.13
CA GLY A 83 8.96 -28.39 1.72
C GLY A 83 8.74 -26.90 1.52
N ALA A 84 9.24 -26.36 0.41
CA ALA A 84 8.89 -25.03 -0.07
C ALA A 84 7.86 -25.18 -1.20
N GLY A 85 6.63 -24.70 -0.96
CA GLY A 85 5.56 -24.78 -1.95
C GLY A 85 5.57 -23.57 -2.87
N ARG A 86 5.23 -23.75 -4.16
CA ARG A 86 4.73 -22.64 -4.98
C ARG A 86 3.29 -22.37 -4.56
N SER A 87 3.10 -21.63 -3.46
CA SER A 87 1.76 -21.15 -3.17
C SER A 87 1.39 -20.12 -4.24
N THR A 88 0.37 -20.41 -5.04
CA THR A 88 -0.20 -19.54 -6.10
C THR A 88 -0.96 -18.34 -5.51
N ARG A 89 -0.48 -17.80 -4.38
CA ARG A 89 -1.04 -16.62 -3.72
C ARG A 89 -0.65 -15.33 -4.44
N THR A 90 0.50 -15.30 -5.11
CA THR A 90 0.98 -14.12 -5.83
C THR A 90 -0.05 -13.72 -6.88
N ILE A 91 -0.63 -12.54 -6.71
CA ILE A 91 -1.60 -12.00 -7.64
C ILE A 91 -0.90 -11.82 -8.98
N SER A 92 -1.35 -12.58 -9.97
CA SER A 92 -0.70 -12.56 -11.29
C SER A 92 -0.77 -11.15 -11.89
N ARG A 93 0.21 -10.78 -12.72
CA ARG A 93 0.19 -9.50 -13.44
C ARG A 93 -1.10 -9.29 -14.25
N ARG A 94 -1.67 -10.37 -14.79
CA ARG A 94 -2.95 -10.33 -15.52
C ARG A 94 -4.11 -9.96 -14.59
N LEU A 95 -4.20 -10.63 -13.45
CA LEU A 95 -5.24 -10.36 -12.45
C LEU A 95 -5.10 -8.95 -11.87
N ARG A 96 -3.87 -8.50 -11.61
CA ARG A 96 -3.58 -7.13 -11.17
C ARG A 96 -4.08 -6.08 -12.16
N ARG A 97 -3.80 -6.24 -13.45
CA ARG A 97 -4.30 -5.33 -14.50
C ARG A 97 -5.83 -5.32 -14.57
N ALA A 98 -6.47 -6.48 -14.39
CA ALA A 98 -7.94 -6.56 -14.35
C ALA A 98 -8.52 -5.80 -13.15
N LEU A 99 -7.88 -5.91 -11.97
CA LEU A 99 -8.24 -5.13 -10.78
C LEU A 99 -8.09 -3.63 -11.00
N GLU A 100 -6.96 -3.19 -11.56
CA GLU A 100 -6.69 -1.77 -11.85
C GLU A 100 -7.71 -1.18 -12.82
N HIS A 101 -8.13 -1.96 -13.82
CA HIS A 101 -9.18 -1.55 -14.75
C HIS A 101 -10.56 -1.44 -14.09
N ARG A 102 -10.92 -2.40 -13.23
CA ARG A 102 -12.23 -2.46 -12.56
C ARG A 102 -12.38 -1.40 -11.47
N ASP A 103 -11.38 -1.29 -10.60
CA ASP A 103 -11.49 -0.50 -9.38
C ASP A 103 -11.13 0.97 -9.59
N ARG A 104 -10.16 1.26 -10.48
CA ARG A 104 -9.64 2.59 -10.87
C ARG A 104 -9.05 3.45 -9.74
N CYS A 105 -9.57 3.35 -8.52
CA CYS A 105 -9.09 3.96 -7.30
C CYS A 105 -9.34 3.00 -6.11
N CYS A 106 -8.92 3.42 -4.92
CA CYS A 106 -9.24 2.74 -3.67
C CYS A 106 -10.76 2.56 -3.55
N ARG A 107 -11.20 1.33 -3.27
CA ARG A 107 -12.62 0.96 -3.18
C ARG A 107 -13.30 1.41 -1.88
N VAL A 108 -12.56 1.93 -0.90
CA VAL A 108 -13.15 2.55 0.29
C VAL A 108 -13.90 3.83 -0.12
N PRO A 109 -15.18 3.98 0.26
CA PRO A 109 -15.98 5.15 -0.10
C PRO A 109 -15.31 6.48 0.24
N GLY A 110 -15.37 7.43 -0.69
CA GLY A 110 -14.77 8.76 -0.54
C GLY A 110 -13.25 8.84 -0.76
N CYS A 111 -12.56 7.72 -0.94
CA CYS A 111 -11.11 7.72 -1.18
C CYS A 111 -10.77 7.92 -2.67
N GLY A 112 -10.05 8.99 -2.98
CA GLY A 112 -9.59 9.30 -4.35
C GLY A 112 -8.23 8.72 -4.74
N ALA A 113 -7.61 7.87 -3.91
CA ALA A 113 -6.27 7.35 -4.18
C ALA A 113 -6.26 6.42 -5.41
N THR A 114 -5.40 6.69 -6.39
CA THR A 114 -5.29 5.93 -7.65
C THR A 114 -3.94 5.22 -7.82
N ARG A 115 -2.98 5.50 -6.94
CA ARG A 115 -1.60 4.99 -6.99
C ARG A 115 -1.23 4.27 -5.70
N GLY A 116 -0.27 3.35 -5.79
CA GLY A 116 0.21 2.58 -4.65
C GLY A 116 -0.88 1.69 -4.01
N LEU A 117 -1.86 1.25 -4.80
CA LEU A 117 -2.96 0.43 -4.29
C LEU A 117 -2.47 -0.99 -3.99
N HIS A 118 -2.93 -1.54 -2.88
CA HIS A 118 -2.73 -2.93 -2.52
C HIS A 118 -3.97 -3.72 -2.93
N ALA A 119 -3.79 -4.93 -3.44
CA ALA A 119 -4.88 -5.86 -3.60
C ALA A 119 -5.18 -6.55 -2.26
N HIS A 120 -6.46 -6.64 -1.94
CA HIS A 120 -6.94 -7.15 -0.68
C HIS A 120 -7.95 -8.26 -0.92
N HIS A 121 -7.73 -9.42 -0.30
CA HIS A 121 -8.68 -10.52 -0.30
C HIS A 121 -9.82 -10.21 0.68
N ILE A 122 -11.06 -10.20 0.19
CA ILE A 122 -12.27 -10.00 1.00
C ILE A 122 -12.44 -11.19 1.96
N ILE A 123 -12.43 -12.40 1.41
CA ILE A 123 -12.21 -13.62 2.19
C ILE A 123 -10.70 -13.82 2.23
N HIS A 124 -10.09 -13.61 3.39
CA HIS A 124 -8.64 -13.74 3.54
C HIS A 124 -8.12 -15.08 3.02
N TRP A 125 -6.94 -15.03 2.40
CA TRP A 125 -6.27 -16.21 1.87
C TRP A 125 -6.06 -17.31 2.93
N GLU A 126 -5.65 -16.93 4.15
CA GLU A 126 -5.48 -17.86 5.29
C GLU A 126 -6.78 -18.57 5.71
N ASN A 127 -7.93 -18.00 5.34
CA ASN A 127 -9.25 -18.58 5.58
C ASN A 127 -9.76 -19.36 4.35
N GLY A 128 -8.90 -19.66 3.37
CA GLY A 128 -9.24 -20.39 2.15
C GLY A 128 -9.79 -19.51 1.02
N GLY A 129 -9.65 -18.19 1.11
CA GLY A 129 -10.08 -17.28 0.05
C GLY A 129 -9.27 -17.46 -1.25
N ALA A 130 -9.98 -17.58 -2.37
CA ALA A 130 -9.35 -17.73 -3.68
C ALA A 130 -8.66 -16.43 -4.14
N THR A 131 -7.54 -16.54 -4.85
CA THR A 131 -6.86 -15.43 -5.51
C THR A 131 -7.51 -15.17 -6.87
N GLU A 132 -8.76 -14.68 -6.84
CA GLU A 132 -9.61 -14.49 -8.01
C GLU A 132 -10.25 -13.10 -8.00
N LEU A 133 -10.64 -12.61 -9.18
CA LEU A 133 -11.12 -11.23 -9.34
C LEU A 133 -12.33 -10.92 -8.44
N HIS A 134 -13.22 -11.87 -8.22
CA HIS A 134 -14.42 -11.70 -7.39
C HIS A 134 -14.12 -11.56 -5.88
N ASN A 135 -12.95 -12.04 -5.43
CA ASN A 135 -12.55 -12.03 -4.02
C ASN A 135 -11.48 -10.96 -3.72
N LEU A 136 -11.02 -10.23 -4.73
CA LEU A 136 -9.99 -9.21 -4.59
C LEU A 136 -10.55 -7.81 -4.84
N VAL A 137 -10.05 -6.82 -4.10
CA VAL A 137 -10.32 -5.39 -4.32
C VAL A 137 -9.06 -4.56 -4.14
N LEU A 138 -8.95 -3.42 -4.82
CA LEU A 138 -7.87 -2.47 -4.61
C LEU A 138 -8.20 -1.48 -3.48
N VAL A 139 -7.28 -1.36 -2.53
CA VAL A 139 -7.35 -0.43 -1.40
C VAL A 139 -6.01 0.30 -1.25
N CYS A 140 -6.02 1.57 -0.80
CA CYS A 140 -4.77 2.27 -0.54
C CYS A 140 -4.07 1.72 0.72
N PRO A 141 -2.76 1.95 0.91
CA PRO A 141 -2.02 1.40 2.04
C PRO A 141 -2.60 1.81 3.40
N TYR A 142 -3.14 3.03 3.48
CA TYR A 142 -3.81 3.54 4.67
C TYR A 142 -5.06 2.72 5.04
N HIS A 143 -6.02 2.61 4.11
CA HIS A 143 -7.25 1.87 4.37
C HIS A 143 -7.00 0.36 4.50
N HIS A 144 -5.99 -0.18 3.83
CA HIS A 144 -5.59 -1.57 4.01
C HIS A 144 -5.16 -1.84 5.45
N ARG A 145 -4.33 -0.96 6.04
CA ARG A 145 -3.93 -1.06 7.45
C ARG A 145 -5.12 -0.92 8.40
N LEU A 146 -5.98 0.07 8.17
CA LEU A 146 -7.18 0.27 9.00
C LEU A 146 -8.10 -0.95 9.02
N HIS A 147 -8.21 -1.65 7.89
CA HIS A 147 -8.98 -2.88 7.82
C HIS A 147 -8.40 -3.96 8.72
N HIS A 148 -7.10 -4.21 8.60
CA HIS A 148 -6.44 -5.24 9.42
C HIS A 148 -6.40 -4.89 10.90
N GLN A 149 -6.29 -3.60 11.24
CA GLN A 149 -6.41 -3.06 12.61
C GLN A 149 -7.85 -3.04 13.13
N ARG A 150 -8.84 -3.53 12.36
CA ARG A 150 -10.27 -3.56 12.71
C ARG A 150 -10.89 -2.18 12.99
N VAL A 151 -10.27 -1.12 12.48
CA VAL A 151 -10.83 0.24 12.50
C VAL A 151 -11.94 0.38 11.47
N ILE A 152 -11.78 -0.30 10.33
CA ILE A 152 -12.83 -0.48 9.32
C ILE A 152 -12.98 -1.97 9.00
N THR A 153 -14.13 -2.36 8.45
CA THR A 153 -14.39 -3.74 8.00
C THR A 153 -14.86 -3.70 6.55
N ILE A 154 -14.27 -4.54 5.70
CA ILE A 154 -14.56 -4.61 4.27
C ILE A 154 -15.25 -5.94 4.01
N THR A 155 -16.49 -5.90 3.50
CA THR A 155 -17.32 -7.09 3.27
C THR A 155 -18.13 -6.97 1.98
N GLY A 156 -18.85 -8.04 1.63
CA GLY A 156 -19.66 -8.12 0.42
C GLY A 156 -18.87 -8.62 -0.79
N PRO A 157 -19.53 -8.82 -1.94
CA PRO A 157 -18.84 -9.20 -3.16
C PRO A 157 -18.05 -8.01 -3.72
N ALA A 158 -16.98 -8.26 -4.48
CA ALA A 158 -16.08 -7.20 -4.94
C ALA A 158 -16.74 -6.13 -5.82
N ASP A 159 -17.84 -6.44 -6.48
CA ASP A 159 -18.65 -5.50 -7.27
C ASP A 159 -19.53 -4.59 -6.38
N ARG A 160 -19.97 -5.09 -5.22
CA ARG A 160 -20.82 -4.38 -4.25
C ARG A 160 -20.20 -4.38 -2.85
N LEU A 161 -19.01 -3.77 -2.76
CA LEU A 161 -18.26 -3.66 -1.52
C LEU A 161 -19.02 -2.83 -0.47
N VAL A 162 -19.11 -3.35 0.75
CA VAL A 162 -19.63 -2.65 1.94
C VAL A 162 -18.46 -2.41 2.87
N VAL A 163 -18.26 -1.15 3.28
CA VAL A 163 -17.25 -0.78 4.27
C VAL A 163 -17.93 -0.21 5.49
N THR A 164 -17.64 -0.72 6.67
CA THR A 164 -18.16 -0.21 7.94
C THR A 164 -17.02 0.30 8.83
N ASP A 165 -17.33 1.22 9.74
CA ASP A 165 -16.42 1.60 10.83
C ASP A 165 -16.42 0.56 11.96
N ALA A 166 -15.60 0.80 12.99
CA ALA A 166 -15.52 -0.04 14.19
C ALA A 166 -16.84 -0.15 14.99
N ALA A 167 -17.78 0.78 14.78
CA ALA A 167 -19.12 0.74 15.39
C ALA A 167 -20.14 0.01 14.49
N GLY A 168 -19.73 -0.53 13.34
CA GLY A 168 -20.60 -1.22 12.39
C GLY A 168 -21.41 -0.28 11.49
N ARG A 169 -21.16 1.04 11.53
CA ARG A 169 -21.85 2.01 10.67
C ARG A 169 -21.21 1.98 9.29
N GLN A 170 -22.05 1.89 8.26
CA GLN A 170 -21.57 1.90 6.88
C GLN A 170 -20.96 3.27 6.54
N LEU A 171 -19.76 3.25 5.96
CA LEU A 171 -19.11 4.42 5.41
C LEU A 171 -19.76 4.76 4.06
N ASP A 172 -20.06 6.04 3.86
CA ASP A 172 -20.49 6.57 2.57
C ASP A 172 -19.39 7.46 1.97
N GLY A 173 -19.41 7.61 0.65
CA GLY A 173 -18.55 8.54 -0.07
C GLY A 173 -19.13 9.95 -0.09
N GLY A 174 -20.08 10.23 0.81
CA GLY A 174 -20.73 11.52 0.88
C GLY A 174 -19.72 12.61 1.19
N SER A 175 -19.96 13.80 0.66
CA SER A 175 -19.21 14.96 1.11
C SER A 175 -19.46 15.14 2.60
N LEU A 176 -18.39 15.17 3.41
CA LEU A 176 -18.47 15.62 4.81
C LEU A 176 -18.96 17.06 4.93
N ALA A 177 -19.02 17.81 3.81
CA ALA A 177 -19.71 19.08 3.75
C ALA A 177 -21.19 18.86 4.07
N ARG A 178 -21.53 19.03 5.34
CA ARG A 178 -22.91 19.31 5.71
C ARG A 178 -23.31 20.59 4.99
N PRO A 179 -24.48 20.63 4.33
CA PRO A 179 -25.05 21.90 3.89
C PRO A 179 -24.99 22.86 5.08
N PRO A 180 -24.46 24.08 4.91
CA PRO A 180 -24.37 25.03 6.00
C PRO A 180 -25.78 25.22 6.60
N THR A 181 -25.95 24.80 7.85
CA THR A 181 -27.22 24.94 8.60
C THR A 181 -27.41 26.35 9.13
N THR A 182 -26.37 27.18 9.06
CA THR A 182 -26.41 28.60 9.41
C THR A 182 -26.48 29.45 8.16
N ALA A 183 -27.12 30.61 8.26
CA ALA A 183 -27.12 31.59 7.19
C ALA A 183 -25.67 31.92 6.77
N ARG A 184 -25.47 32.15 5.47
CA ARG A 184 -24.17 32.60 4.95
C ARG A 184 -23.76 33.86 5.72
N PRO A 185 -22.56 33.91 6.32
CA PRO A 185 -22.11 35.12 6.99
C PRO A 185 -22.14 36.29 5.99
N GLU A 186 -22.60 37.45 6.45
CA GLU A 186 -22.50 38.69 5.68
C GLU A 186 -21.02 39.09 5.62
N VAL A 187 -20.34 38.58 4.61
CA VAL A 187 -18.96 38.96 4.29
C VAL A 187 -19.04 40.07 3.25
N PRO A 188 -18.50 41.28 3.54
CA PRO A 188 -18.34 42.32 2.53
C PRO A 188 -17.64 41.74 1.29
N PRO A 189 -18.01 42.13 0.07
CA PRO A 189 -17.36 41.64 -1.12
C PRO A 189 -15.85 41.85 -1.00
N CYS A 190 -15.08 40.77 -1.26
CA CYS A 190 -13.63 40.85 -1.29
C CYS A 190 -13.25 42.01 -2.23
N PRO A 191 -12.49 43.03 -1.77
CA PRO A 191 -12.20 44.22 -2.56
C PRO A 191 -11.45 43.94 -3.88
N GLY A 192 -11.07 42.69 -4.13
CA GLY A 192 -10.17 42.31 -5.19
C GLY A 192 -8.74 42.76 -4.89
N PRO A 193 -7.75 42.32 -5.68
CA PRO A 193 -6.45 42.96 -5.65
C PRO A 193 -6.61 44.44 -6.00
N THR A 194 -5.93 45.34 -5.30
CA THR A 194 -5.98 46.81 -5.47
C THR A 194 -5.52 47.32 -6.86
N GLY A 195 -5.20 46.42 -7.78
CA GLY A 195 -4.63 46.76 -9.09
C GLY A 195 -3.17 47.21 -9.02
N GLU A 196 -2.53 47.14 -7.85
CA GLU A 196 -1.11 47.40 -7.69
C GLU A 196 -0.30 46.39 -8.52
N ARG A 197 0.63 46.89 -9.34
CA ARG A 197 1.50 46.05 -10.15
C ARG A 197 2.36 45.19 -9.23
N ALA A 198 2.37 43.88 -9.46
CA ALA A 198 3.28 42.96 -8.81
C ALA A 198 4.72 43.53 -8.88
N GLN A 199 5.36 43.75 -7.74
CA GLN A 199 6.72 44.25 -7.71
C GLN A 199 7.67 43.13 -8.14
N TRP A 200 8.32 43.33 -9.29
CA TRP A 200 9.15 42.34 -9.98
C TRP A 200 10.43 41.96 -9.22
N TRP A 201 10.79 42.63 -8.12
CA TRP A 201 12.00 42.30 -7.36
C TRP A 201 11.96 40.89 -6.71
N TRP A 202 10.78 40.28 -6.57
CA TRP A 202 10.61 38.94 -6.01
C TRP A 202 10.63 37.83 -7.08
N TYR A 203 10.77 38.20 -8.35
CA TYR A 203 10.67 37.27 -9.48
C TYR A 203 11.75 37.60 -10.51
N GLN A 204 12.82 36.79 -10.55
CA GLN A 204 13.70 36.71 -11.71
C GLN A 204 13.09 35.70 -12.70
N PRO A 205 12.60 36.12 -13.88
CA PRO A 205 12.15 35.20 -14.91
C PRO A 205 13.33 34.34 -15.37
N PHE A 206 13.12 33.03 -15.50
CA PHE A 206 14.10 32.14 -16.12
C PHE A 206 14.26 32.49 -17.60
N GLU A 207 15.47 32.90 -18.01
CA GLU A 207 15.83 33.02 -19.42
C GLU A 207 16.53 31.71 -19.87
N PRO A 208 15.92 30.93 -20.77
CA PRO A 208 16.57 29.73 -21.28
C PRO A 208 17.83 30.12 -22.08
N PRO A 209 18.92 29.33 -21.99
CA PRO A 209 20.11 29.58 -22.80
C PRO A 209 19.77 29.51 -24.29
N PRO A 210 20.40 30.36 -25.13
CA PRO A 210 20.10 30.41 -26.55
C PRO A 210 20.37 29.05 -27.20
N THR A 211 19.43 28.59 -28.02
CA THR A 211 19.59 27.36 -28.82
C THR A 211 20.79 27.52 -29.76
N PRO A 212 21.73 26.56 -29.78
CA PRO A 212 22.83 26.59 -30.74
C PRO A 212 22.28 26.52 -32.17
N PRO A 213 22.91 27.20 -33.14
CA PRO A 213 22.45 27.22 -34.52
C PRO A 213 22.46 25.80 -35.11
N ALA A 214 21.38 25.46 -35.82
CA ALA A 214 21.28 24.19 -36.54
C ALA A 214 22.34 24.12 -37.65
N ALA A 215 23.06 23.00 -37.71
CA ALA A 215 24.04 22.69 -38.77
C ALA A 215 23.38 22.19 -40.05
#